data_AF-A0AAP0BAY3-F1
#
_entry.id   AF-A0AAP0BAY3-F1
#
_cell.length_a   1.000
_cell.length_b   1.000
_cell.length_c   1.000
_cell.angle_alpha   90.00
_cell.angle_beta   90.00
_cell.angle_gamma   90.00
#
_symmetry.space_group_name_H-M   'P 1'
#
loop_
_entity.id
_entity.type
_entity.pdbx_description
1 polymer ?
#
loop_
_entity_poly.entity_id
_entity_poly.type
_entity_poly.pdbx_seq_one_letter_code
_entity_poly.pdbx_strand_id
1 'polypeptide(L)'
;MIVNGYIYVWPGVVNMLRSFTGQVELVRPAVTRFATSFLIIQHIHKQKNNLRMMFTSPEWSSSKWAKESGGKQVQSIILMIFFWRSIVDILKIFGPLVRVLRLVDGEKRPVMGYIYEAMDRAKETIISHYLNPEYFYYNPTIAEDGEIMEGLYKTMQRLIPNHEEQDKIIDQLTLYRNAEGLFGMEFAIRHRKIKSPGKLHNIQTNLF
;
A
#
# COMPACT_ATOMS: atom_id res chain seq x y z
N MET A 1 -5.63 12.54 -6.31
CA MET A 1 -6.60 12.26 -7.40
C MET A 1 -6.26 12.97 -8.72
N ILE A 2 -4.99 13.18 -9.08
CA ILE A 2 -4.61 13.91 -10.30
C ILE A 2 -4.86 13.09 -11.57
N VAL A 3 -4.39 11.83 -11.60
CA VAL A 3 -4.58 10.90 -12.73
C VAL A 3 -6.07 10.73 -13.06
N ASN A 4 -6.87 10.37 -12.05
CA ASN A 4 -8.31 10.21 -12.21
C ASN A 4 -8.99 11.51 -12.66
N GLY A 5 -8.66 12.64 -12.00
CA GLY A 5 -9.22 13.94 -12.37
C GLY A 5 -8.95 14.31 -13.82
N TYR A 6 -7.74 14.07 -14.32
CA TYR A 6 -7.40 14.36 -15.71
C TYR A 6 -8.14 13.46 -16.71
N ILE A 7 -8.16 12.14 -16.46
CA ILE A 7 -8.81 11.19 -17.38
C ILE A 7 -10.29 11.51 -17.55
N TYR A 8 -11.00 11.76 -16.45
CA TYR A 8 -12.46 11.97 -16.49
C TYR A 8 -12.90 13.37 -16.91
N VAL A 9 -11.98 14.32 -17.06
CA VAL A 9 -12.27 15.65 -17.64
C VAL A 9 -12.44 15.56 -19.16
N TRP A 10 -11.77 14.61 -19.82
CA TRP A 10 -11.71 14.53 -21.28
C TRP A 10 -12.42 13.29 -21.82
N PRO A 11 -13.60 13.42 -22.47
CA PRO A 11 -14.34 12.26 -22.99
C PRO A 11 -13.53 11.37 -23.93
N GLY A 12 -12.64 11.96 -24.74
CA GLY A 12 -11.77 11.20 -25.62
C GLY A 12 -10.70 10.38 -24.88
N VAL A 13 -10.19 10.88 -23.75
CA VAL A 13 -9.25 10.14 -22.88
C VAL A 13 -9.98 9.03 -22.14
N VAL A 14 -11.23 9.25 -21.73
CA VAL A 14 -12.09 8.20 -21.16
C VAL A 14 -12.36 7.08 -22.17
N ASN A 15 -12.69 7.43 -23.41
CA ASN A 15 -12.93 6.42 -24.45
C ASN A 15 -11.67 5.60 -24.75
N MET A 16 -10.51 6.25 -24.77
CA MET A 16 -9.23 5.56 -24.89
C MET A 16 -8.98 4.66 -23.67
N LEU A 17 -9.21 5.12 -22.43
CA LEU A 17 -9.12 4.25 -21.26
C LEU A 17 -9.98 2.99 -21.43
N ARG A 18 -11.25 3.15 -21.82
CA ARG A 18 -12.20 2.05 -21.99
C ARG A 18 -11.75 1.03 -23.05
N SER A 19 -11.05 1.45 -24.10
CA SER A 19 -10.50 0.51 -25.10
C SER A 19 -9.37 -0.35 -24.54
N PHE A 20 -8.58 0.18 -23.60
CA PHE A 20 -7.50 -0.56 -22.93
C PHE A 20 -7.96 -1.37 -21.72
N THR A 21 -9.05 -0.98 -21.06
CA THR A 21 -9.54 -1.65 -19.84
C THR A 21 -10.71 -2.60 -20.08
N GLY A 22 -11.18 -2.74 -21.33
CA GLY A 22 -12.37 -3.53 -21.64
C GLY A 22 -13.63 -2.94 -21.00
N GLN A 23 -13.80 -1.62 -21.11
CA GLN A 23 -14.91 -0.85 -20.50
C GLN A 23 -14.89 -0.77 -18.97
N VAL A 24 -13.81 -1.18 -18.31
CA VAL A 24 -13.70 -1.04 -16.84
C VAL A 24 -13.34 0.40 -16.46
N GLU A 25 -14.21 1.02 -15.67
CA GLU A 25 -14.01 2.34 -15.08
C GLU A 25 -13.03 2.31 -13.89
N LEU A 26 -12.27 3.40 -13.69
CA LEU A 26 -11.40 3.58 -12.53
C LEU A 26 -12.16 4.09 -11.30
N VAL A 27 -13.25 4.82 -11.51
CA VAL A 27 -14.08 5.36 -10.43
C VAL A 27 -15.08 4.33 -9.95
N ARG A 28 -15.11 4.13 -8.62
CA ARG A 28 -16.16 3.35 -7.95
C ARG A 28 -16.67 4.13 -6.74
N PRO A 29 -17.88 4.74 -6.82
CA PRO A 29 -18.47 5.44 -5.68
C PRO A 29 -18.68 4.49 -4.50
N ALA A 30 -18.39 4.99 -3.29
CA ALA A 30 -18.77 4.35 -2.03
C ALA A 30 -19.50 5.36 -1.13
N VAL A 31 -20.16 4.85 -0.09
CA VAL A 31 -20.97 5.66 0.84
C VAL A 31 -20.15 6.79 1.48
N THR A 32 -18.86 6.53 1.80
CA THR A 32 -17.96 7.55 2.35
C THR A 32 -16.91 7.99 1.35
N ARG A 33 -16.49 9.26 1.46
CA ARG A 33 -15.41 9.86 0.64
C ARG A 33 -14.06 9.14 0.84
N PHE A 34 -13.83 8.61 2.04
CA PHE A 34 -12.66 7.80 2.37
C PHE A 34 -12.67 6.46 1.61
N ALA A 35 -13.76 5.70 1.69
CA ALA A 35 -13.90 4.43 0.96
C ALA A 35 -13.83 4.66 -0.56
N THR A 36 -14.39 5.76 -1.05
CA THR A 36 -14.31 6.12 -2.48
C THR A 36 -12.86 6.33 -2.92
N SER A 37 -12.08 7.11 -2.17
CA SER A 37 -10.66 7.34 -2.47
C SER A 37 -9.85 6.04 -2.47
N PHE A 38 -10.06 5.17 -1.47
CA PHE A 38 -9.39 3.88 -1.38
C PHE A 38 -9.74 2.97 -2.55
N LEU A 39 -11.03 2.86 -2.91
CA LEU A 39 -11.46 2.04 -4.05
C LEU A 39 -10.87 2.56 -5.36
N ILE A 40 -10.84 3.88 -5.58
CA ILE A 40 -10.20 4.45 -6.79
C ILE A 40 -8.73 4.03 -6.87
N ILE A 41 -7.97 4.16 -5.79
CA ILE A 41 -6.56 3.73 -5.74
C ILE A 41 -6.42 2.23 -6.03
N GLN A 42 -7.31 1.41 -5.46
CA GLN A 42 -7.33 -0.02 -5.68
C GLN A 42 -7.61 -0.39 -7.15
N HIS A 43 -8.52 0.31 -7.83
CA HIS A 43 -8.81 0.08 -9.24
C HIS A 43 -7.69 0.58 -10.15
N ILE A 44 -7.08 1.73 -9.85
CA ILE A 44 -5.88 2.21 -10.55
C ILE A 44 -4.76 1.17 -10.46
N HIS A 45 -4.54 0.57 -9.28
CA HIS A 45 -3.57 -0.51 -9.11
C HIS A 45 -3.89 -1.74 -9.98
N LYS A 46 -5.15 -2.19 -9.98
CA LYS A 46 -5.59 -3.32 -10.83
C LYS A 46 -5.40 -3.05 -12.32
N GLN A 47 -5.59 -1.80 -12.74
CA GLN A 47 -5.46 -1.37 -14.13
C GLN A 47 -4.05 -0.92 -14.51
N LYS A 48 -3.04 -1.14 -13.66
CA LYS A 48 -1.66 -0.67 -13.88
C LYS A 48 -1.12 -0.95 -15.27
N ASN A 49 -1.24 -2.20 -15.74
CA ASN A 49 -0.70 -2.58 -17.04
C ASN A 49 -1.47 -1.90 -18.18
N ASN A 50 -2.80 -1.87 -18.10
CA ASN A 50 -3.66 -1.21 -19.09
C ASN A 50 -3.40 0.29 -19.17
N LEU A 51 -3.23 0.94 -18.03
CA LEU A 51 -2.85 2.36 -17.96
C LEU A 51 -1.47 2.60 -18.57
N ARG A 52 -0.47 1.77 -18.25
CA ARG A 52 0.86 1.93 -18.85
C ARG A 52 0.80 1.74 -20.37
N MET A 53 0.11 0.71 -20.86
CA MET A 53 -0.08 0.47 -22.29
C MET A 53 -0.76 1.66 -22.98
N MET A 54 -1.84 2.18 -22.40
CA MET A 54 -2.54 3.35 -22.90
C MET A 54 -1.60 4.55 -23.03
N PHE A 55 -0.87 4.91 -21.97
CA PHE A 55 0.01 6.09 -21.94
C PHE A 55 1.33 5.91 -22.72
N THR A 56 1.63 4.72 -23.23
CA THR A 56 2.74 4.45 -24.17
C THR A 56 2.27 4.15 -25.58
N SER A 57 0.96 4.21 -25.84
CA SER A 57 0.38 3.82 -27.12
C SER A 57 0.64 4.86 -28.23
N PRO A 58 0.67 4.44 -29.51
CA PRO A 58 0.68 5.36 -30.65
C PRO A 58 -0.53 6.31 -30.64
N GLU A 59 -1.69 5.81 -30.24
CA GLU A 59 -2.94 6.57 -30.14
C GLU A 59 -2.82 7.71 -29.12
N TRP A 60 -2.22 7.45 -27.95
CA TRP A 60 -1.91 8.50 -26.99
C TRP A 60 -0.90 9.49 -27.57
N SER A 61 0.20 8.98 -28.13
CA SER A 61 1.34 9.79 -28.58
C SER A 61 0.99 10.75 -29.72
N SER A 62 0.07 10.34 -30.60
CA SER A 62 -0.46 11.17 -31.69
C SER A 62 -1.60 12.11 -31.26
N SER A 63 -2.18 11.91 -30.08
CA SER A 63 -3.31 12.70 -29.59
C SER A 63 -2.90 14.13 -29.21
N LYS A 64 -3.90 15.02 -29.16
CA LYS A 64 -3.71 16.39 -28.65
C LYS A 64 -3.37 16.41 -27.15
N TRP A 65 -3.92 15.48 -26.36
CA TRP A 65 -3.75 15.41 -24.91
C TRP A 65 -2.31 15.12 -24.50
N ALA A 66 -1.58 14.30 -25.27
CA ALA A 66 -0.17 14.04 -25.00
C ALA A 66 0.73 15.28 -25.14
N LYS A 67 0.28 16.30 -25.89
CA LYS A 67 1.03 17.56 -26.08
C LYS A 67 0.77 18.58 -24.96
N GLU A 68 -0.37 18.48 -24.28
CA GLU A 68 -0.78 19.35 -23.18
C GLU A 68 0.06 19.13 -21.92
N SER A 69 0.24 20.17 -21.11
CA SER A 69 0.98 20.10 -19.85
C SER A 69 0.38 19.08 -18.88
N GLY A 70 -0.94 19.04 -18.75
CA GLY A 70 -1.65 18.08 -17.90
C GLY A 70 -1.46 16.63 -18.35
N GLY A 71 -1.53 16.36 -19.66
CA GLY A 71 -1.31 15.03 -20.20
C GLY A 71 0.13 14.54 -20.00
N LYS A 72 1.12 15.41 -20.22
CA LYS A 72 2.54 15.12 -19.93
C LYS A 72 2.77 14.81 -18.45
N GLN A 73 2.14 15.57 -17.55
CA GLN A 73 2.25 15.34 -16.12
C GLN A 73 1.68 13.97 -15.73
N VAL A 74 0.48 13.64 -16.20
CA VAL A 74 -0.17 12.36 -15.89
C VAL A 74 0.59 11.18 -16.49
N GLN A 75 1.09 11.31 -17.72
CA GLN A 75 1.93 10.31 -18.35
C GLN A 75 3.20 10.06 -17.52
N SER A 76 3.88 11.13 -17.07
CA SER A 76 5.05 11.01 -16.20
C SER A 76 4.72 10.26 -14.89
N ILE A 77 3.61 10.60 -14.24
CA ILE A 77 3.16 9.92 -13.00
C ILE A 77 2.91 8.43 -13.26
N ILE A 78 2.18 8.07 -14.32
CA ILE A 78 1.84 6.68 -14.67
C ILE A 78 3.09 5.86 -15.02
N LEU A 79 4.10 6.47 -15.62
CA LEU A 79 5.34 5.78 -15.96
C LEU A 79 6.33 5.69 -14.79
N MET A 80 6.16 6.53 -13.76
CA MET A 80 7.03 6.56 -12.60
C MET A 80 6.89 5.30 -11.72
N ILE A 81 8.00 4.60 -11.48
CA ILE A 81 8.00 3.38 -10.65
C ILE A 81 7.60 3.66 -9.19
N PHE A 82 8.02 4.81 -8.66
CA PHE A 82 7.72 5.21 -7.28
C PHE A 82 6.24 5.42 -7.05
N PHE A 83 5.49 5.96 -8.03
CA PHE A 83 4.03 6.12 -7.93
C PHE A 83 3.33 4.79 -7.65
N TRP A 84 3.70 3.73 -8.39
CA TRP A 84 3.12 2.40 -8.19
C TRP A 84 3.53 1.77 -6.86
N ARG A 85 4.74 2.03 -6.37
CA ARG A 85 5.17 1.57 -5.04
C ARG A 85 4.33 2.25 -3.95
N SER A 86 4.17 3.57 -4.02
CA SER A 86 3.32 4.32 -3.07
C SER A 86 1.87 3.83 -3.08
N ILE A 87 1.31 3.47 -4.24
CA ILE A 87 -0.03 2.86 -4.30
C ILE A 87 -0.09 1.55 -3.53
N VAL A 88 0.92 0.67 -3.68
CA VAL A 88 0.96 -0.60 -2.94
C VAL A 88 1.06 -0.35 -1.44
N ASP A 89 1.85 0.62 -1.02
CA ASP A 89 2.03 0.97 0.39
C ASP A 89 0.72 1.49 1.00
N ILE A 90 0.05 2.42 0.31
CA ILE A 90 -1.28 2.91 0.70
C ILE A 90 -2.27 1.75 0.81
N LEU A 91 -2.32 0.84 -0.16
CA LEU A 91 -3.26 -0.29 -0.13
C LEU A 91 -2.98 -1.24 1.05
N LYS A 92 -1.72 -1.46 1.42
CA LYS A 92 -1.34 -2.32 2.55
C LYS A 92 -1.62 -1.67 3.90
N ILE A 93 -1.43 -0.37 4.03
CA ILE A 93 -1.68 0.37 5.29
C ILE A 93 -3.19 0.54 5.51
N PHE A 94 -3.92 0.97 4.48
CA PHE A 94 -5.35 1.27 4.62
C PHE A 94 -6.26 0.05 4.44
N GLY A 95 -5.79 -1.02 3.80
CA GLY A 95 -6.58 -2.25 3.59
C GLY A 95 -7.15 -2.85 4.89
N PRO A 96 -6.35 -3.04 5.95
CA PRO A 96 -6.83 -3.52 7.24
C PRO A 96 -7.85 -2.57 7.88
N LEU A 97 -7.63 -1.26 7.81
CA LEU A 97 -8.56 -0.26 8.35
C LEU A 97 -9.92 -0.28 7.62
N VAL A 98 -9.91 -0.41 6.29
CA VAL A 98 -11.14 -0.56 5.49
C VAL A 98 -11.90 -1.83 5.88
N ARG A 99 -11.20 -2.92 6.24
CA ARG A 99 -11.83 -4.15 6.72
C ARG A 99 -12.51 -3.96 8.07
N VAL A 100 -11.89 -3.20 8.99
CA VAL A 100 -12.50 -2.83 10.29
C VAL A 100 -13.76 -1.99 10.05
N LEU A 101 -13.69 -0.97 9.21
CA LEU A 101 -14.85 -0.13 8.89
C LEU A 101 -16.02 -0.95 8.33
N ARG A 102 -15.76 -1.88 7.41
CA ARG A 102 -16.79 -2.78 6.87
C ARG A 102 -17.43 -3.69 7.93
N LEU A 103 -16.70 -4.06 8.99
CA LEU A 103 -17.26 -4.83 10.09
C LEU A 103 -18.18 -3.97 10.97
N VAL A 104 -17.83 -2.70 11.18
CA VAL A 104 -18.64 -1.71 11.93
C VAL A 104 -19.94 -1.38 11.19
N ASP A 105 -19.88 -1.25 9.86
CA ASP A 105 -21.06 -0.96 9.02
C ASP A 105 -22.06 -2.14 8.94
N GLY A 106 -21.70 -3.33 9.44
CA GLY A 106 -22.57 -4.51 9.43
C GLY A 106 -23.62 -4.48 10.55
N GLU A 107 -24.81 -3.96 10.26
CA GLU A 107 -25.93 -3.71 11.21
C GLU A 107 -26.39 -4.88 12.10
N LYS A 108 -25.95 -6.13 11.86
CA LYS A 108 -26.63 -7.35 12.36
C LYS A 108 -25.93 -8.13 13.48
N ARG A 109 -24.79 -7.70 14.03
CA ARG A 109 -24.11 -8.46 15.11
C ARG A 109 -23.67 -7.56 16.26
N PRO A 110 -23.64 -8.03 17.52
CA PRO A 110 -23.07 -7.26 18.62
C PRO A 110 -21.57 -7.02 18.36
N VAL A 111 -21.25 -5.83 17.85
CA VAL A 111 -19.99 -5.56 17.14
C VAL A 111 -18.81 -5.31 18.08
N MET A 112 -19.02 -4.92 19.34
CA MET A 112 -17.94 -4.36 20.17
C MET A 112 -16.76 -5.32 20.39
N GLY A 113 -17.00 -6.58 20.75
CA GLY A 113 -15.91 -7.56 20.92
C GLY A 113 -15.13 -7.84 19.64
N TYR A 114 -15.81 -7.88 18.50
CA TYR A 114 -15.20 -8.11 17.19
C TYR A 114 -14.45 -6.88 16.66
N ILE A 115 -14.88 -5.66 17.01
CA ILE A 115 -14.20 -4.42 16.59
C ILE A 115 -12.84 -4.32 17.25
N TYR A 116 -12.73 -4.57 18.56
CA TYR A 116 -11.43 -4.52 19.24
C TYR A 116 -10.45 -5.52 18.63
N GLU A 117 -10.90 -6.75 18.41
CA GLU A 117 -10.10 -7.81 17.80
C GLU A 117 -9.72 -7.50 16.34
N ALA A 118 -10.64 -6.94 15.55
CA ALA A 118 -10.35 -6.50 14.18
C ALA A 118 -9.40 -5.29 14.13
N MET A 119 -9.54 -4.35 15.06
CA MET A 119 -8.66 -3.19 15.19
C MET A 119 -7.25 -3.61 15.59
N ASP A 120 -7.12 -4.54 16.54
CA ASP A 120 -5.82 -5.06 16.95
C ASP A 120 -5.13 -5.77 15.78
N ARG A 121 -5.82 -6.67 15.06
CA ARG A 121 -5.25 -7.27 13.84
C ARG A 121 -4.86 -6.24 12.77
N ALA A 122 -5.61 -5.15 12.65
CA ALA A 122 -5.28 -4.08 11.72
C ALA A 122 -3.98 -3.37 12.09
N LYS A 123 -3.81 -3.03 13.38
CA LYS A 123 -2.56 -2.45 13.90
C LYS A 123 -1.37 -3.36 13.62
N GLU A 124 -1.51 -4.66 13.90
CA GLU A 124 -0.43 -5.62 13.66
C GLU A 124 -0.02 -5.76 12.20
N THR A 125 -1.00 -5.75 11.29
CA THR A 125 -0.71 -5.83 9.86
C THR A 125 0.07 -4.60 9.39
N ILE A 126 -0.28 -3.41 9.90
CA ILE A 126 0.41 -2.15 9.61
C ILE A 126 1.85 -2.18 10.17
N ILE A 127 2.01 -2.63 11.42
CA ILE A 127 3.30 -2.76 12.10
C ILE A 127 4.20 -3.80 11.42
N SER A 128 3.64 -4.92 10.96
CA SER A 128 4.38 -5.94 10.20
C SER A 128 4.90 -5.39 8.87
N HIS A 129 4.07 -4.62 8.16
CA HIS A 129 4.50 -3.91 6.95
C HIS A 129 5.59 -2.88 7.25
N TYR A 130 5.53 -2.23 8.42
CA TYR A 130 6.52 -1.29 8.90
C TYR A 130 7.90 -1.91 9.16
N LEU A 131 7.97 -3.11 9.76
CA LEU A 131 9.22 -3.83 10.00
C LEU A 131 9.89 -4.39 8.73
N ASN A 132 9.31 -4.17 7.54
CA ASN A 132 9.94 -4.59 6.30
C ASN A 132 11.24 -3.79 6.05
N PRO A 133 12.39 -4.46 5.82
CA PRO A 133 13.67 -3.78 5.60
C PRO A 133 13.68 -2.79 4.43
N GLU A 134 12.87 -3.01 3.41
CA GLU A 134 12.76 -2.06 2.31
C GLU A 134 12.16 -0.72 2.77
N TYR A 135 11.17 -0.75 3.65
CA TYR A 135 10.43 0.44 4.09
C TYR A 135 11.07 1.08 5.32
N PHE A 136 11.43 0.27 6.31
CA PHE A 136 12.02 0.72 7.56
C PHE A 136 13.28 1.56 7.34
N TYR A 137 14.23 1.08 6.52
CA TYR A 137 15.47 1.81 6.24
C TYR A 137 15.34 2.87 5.14
N TYR A 138 14.21 2.94 4.43
CA TYR A 138 13.99 4.00 3.44
C TYR A 138 13.68 5.34 4.11
N ASN A 139 12.99 5.33 5.27
CA ASN A 139 12.71 6.52 6.05
C ASN A 139 13.10 6.31 7.52
N PRO A 140 14.35 6.55 7.93
CA PRO A 140 14.84 6.22 9.27
C PRO A 140 14.16 6.97 10.42
N THR A 141 13.57 8.15 10.15
CA THR A 141 12.83 8.94 11.16
C THR A 141 11.55 8.25 11.63
N ILE A 142 11.11 7.21 10.92
CA ILE A 142 9.92 6.46 11.27
C ILE A 142 10.09 5.68 12.59
N ALA A 143 11.33 5.33 12.95
CA ALA A 143 11.67 4.69 14.23
C ALA A 143 11.67 5.65 15.42
N GLU A 144 11.51 6.95 15.16
CA GLU A 144 11.38 8.00 16.16
C GLU A 144 9.90 8.34 16.44
N ASP A 145 8.97 7.79 15.65
CA ASP A 145 7.52 7.96 15.85
C ASP A 145 7.05 7.14 17.06
N GLY A 146 6.66 7.86 18.11
CA GLY A 146 6.22 7.27 19.37
C GLY A 146 4.97 6.39 19.23
N GLU A 147 4.02 6.75 18.38
CA GLU A 147 2.80 5.95 18.19
C GLU A 147 3.10 4.63 17.47
N ILE A 148 3.98 4.67 16.47
CA ILE A 148 4.39 3.48 15.74
C ILE A 148 5.19 2.54 16.64
N MET A 149 6.15 3.07 17.39
CA MET A 149 6.99 2.27 18.29
C MET A 149 6.20 1.70 19.47
N GLU A 150 5.30 2.49 20.07
CA GLU A 150 4.39 1.98 21.10
C GLU A 150 3.48 0.87 20.55
N GLY A 151 2.94 1.07 19.34
CA GLY A 151 2.17 0.06 18.63
C GLY A 151 2.94 -1.23 18.44
N LEU A 152 4.19 -1.13 17.98
CA LEU A 152 5.08 -2.28 17.80
C LEU A 152 5.31 -3.04 19.11
N TYR A 153 5.66 -2.35 20.19
CA TYR A 153 5.88 -3.00 21.49
C TYR A 153 4.61 -3.69 22.01
N LYS A 154 3.43 -3.08 21.86
CA LYS A 154 2.15 -3.71 22.22
C LYS A 154 1.88 -4.97 21.40
N THR A 155 2.19 -4.96 20.11
CA THR A 155 2.09 -6.16 19.25
C THR A 155 3.04 -7.26 19.71
N MET A 156 4.29 -6.93 20.06
CA MET A 156 5.26 -7.91 20.55
C MET A 156 4.81 -8.55 21.86
N GLN A 157 4.34 -7.76 22.82
CA GLN A 157 3.79 -8.26 24.09
C GLN A 157 2.61 -9.20 23.88
N ARG A 158 1.78 -8.93 22.87
CA ARG A 158 0.60 -9.73 22.54
C ARG A 158 0.96 -11.05 21.84
N LEU A 159 1.90 -11.03 20.91
CA LEU A 159 2.27 -12.19 20.10
C LEU A 159 3.22 -13.15 20.81
N ILE A 160 4.04 -12.65 21.74
CA ILE A 160 5.07 -13.42 22.43
C ILE A 160 4.81 -13.30 23.93
N PRO A 161 4.16 -14.29 24.56
CA PRO A 161 3.87 -14.25 26.00
C PRO A 161 5.12 -14.38 26.89
N ASN A 162 6.23 -14.89 26.36
CA ASN A 162 7.45 -15.13 27.11
C ASN A 162 8.31 -13.85 27.20
N HIS A 163 8.51 -13.35 28.42
CA HIS A 163 9.30 -12.15 28.68
C HIS A 163 10.78 -12.27 28.27
N GLU A 164 11.40 -13.44 28.44
CA GLU A 164 12.79 -13.62 28.01
C GLU A 164 12.95 -13.58 26.47
N GLU A 165 11.93 -14.03 25.74
CA GLU A 165 11.91 -13.90 24.29
C GLU A 165 11.63 -12.47 23.86
N GLN A 166 10.77 -11.74 24.59
CA GLN A 166 10.54 -10.31 24.35
C GLN A 166 11.85 -9.52 24.46
N ASP A 167 12.62 -9.72 25.54
CA ASP A 167 13.89 -9.02 25.77
C ASP A 167 14.90 -9.28 24.64
N LYS A 168 15.05 -10.55 24.23
CA LYS A 168 15.91 -10.93 23.09
C LYS A 168 15.48 -10.23 21.79
N ILE A 169 14.18 -10.08 21.55
CA ILE A 169 13.69 -9.43 20.33
C ILE A 169 13.87 -7.91 20.42
N ILE A 170 13.75 -7.30 21.61
CA ILE A 170 14.06 -5.88 21.81
C ILE A 170 15.54 -5.60 21.52
N ASP A 171 16.44 -6.47 21.96
CA ASP A 171 17.88 -6.39 21.64
C ASP A 171 18.10 -6.51 20.12
N GLN A 172 17.47 -7.51 19.47
CA GLN A 172 17.53 -7.67 18.01
C GLN A 172 16.92 -6.48 17.26
N LEU A 173 15.86 -5.86 17.79
CA LEU A 173 15.23 -4.69 17.21
C LEU A 173 16.15 -3.47 17.27
N THR A 174 16.95 -3.34 18.33
CA THR A 174 17.97 -2.30 18.44
C THR A 174 19.06 -2.47 17.39
N LEU A 175 19.55 -3.71 17.21
CA LEU A 175 20.53 -4.03 16.15
C LEU A 175 19.94 -3.81 14.75
N TYR A 176 18.69 -4.19 14.55
CA TYR A 176 17.96 -3.95 13.31
C TYR A 176 17.85 -2.45 13.05
N ARG A 177 17.39 -1.65 14.02
CA ARG A 177 17.25 -0.19 13.84
C ARG A 177 18.55 0.48 13.39
N ASN A 178 19.65 0.12 14.05
CA ASN A 178 20.94 0.75 13.80
C ASN A 178 21.69 0.14 12.60
N ALA A 179 21.14 -0.90 11.96
CA ALA A 179 21.83 -1.70 10.95
C ALA A 179 23.19 -2.22 11.45
N GLU A 180 23.20 -2.82 12.64
CA GLU A 180 24.40 -3.37 13.27
C GLU A 180 24.43 -4.91 13.18
N GLY A 181 25.61 -5.49 13.39
CA GLY A 181 25.81 -6.95 13.34
C GLY A 181 25.41 -7.55 11.99
N LEU A 182 24.63 -8.63 12.01
CA LEU A 182 24.17 -9.32 10.79
C LEU A 182 23.29 -8.43 9.90
N PHE A 183 22.57 -7.45 10.47
CA PHE A 183 21.69 -6.53 9.72
C PHE A 183 22.46 -5.42 8.99
N GLY A 184 23.71 -5.17 9.41
CA GLY A 184 24.65 -4.22 8.82
C GLY A 184 25.57 -4.80 7.76
N MET A 185 25.60 -6.12 7.58
CA MET A 185 26.45 -6.75 6.58
C MET A 185 26.10 -6.27 5.18
N GLU A 186 27.12 -6.06 4.34
CA GLU A 186 26.92 -5.50 3.00
C GLU A 186 25.96 -6.33 2.13
N PHE A 187 25.98 -7.66 2.27
CA PHE A 187 25.00 -8.51 1.60
C PHE A 187 23.57 -8.28 2.12
N ALA A 188 23.37 -8.08 3.42
CA ALA A 188 22.06 -7.83 4.01
C ALA A 188 21.50 -6.49 3.51
N ILE A 189 22.33 -5.44 3.50
CA ILE A 189 21.98 -4.10 2.99
C ILE A 189 21.54 -4.18 1.51
N ARG A 190 22.34 -4.85 0.66
CA ARG A 190 22.01 -5.01 -0.77
C ARG A 190 20.68 -5.76 -0.99
N HIS A 191 20.33 -6.68 -0.10
CA HIS A 191 19.13 -7.51 -0.24
C HIS A 191 17.85 -6.91 0.39
N ARG A 192 17.91 -5.77 1.09
CA ARG A 192 16.72 -5.13 1.73
C ARG A 192 15.55 -4.94 0.76
N LYS A 193 15.84 -4.58 -0.49
CA LYS A 193 14.84 -4.34 -1.57
C LYS A 193 14.53 -5.60 -2.39
N ILE A 194 15.30 -6.67 -2.22
CA ILE A 194 15.23 -7.89 -3.05
C ILE A 194 14.36 -8.94 -2.34
N LYS A 195 14.64 -9.19 -1.04
CA LYS A 195 14.00 -10.21 -0.21
C LYS A 195 13.06 -9.60 0.84
N SER A 196 12.10 -8.78 0.40
CA SER A 196 11.11 -8.24 1.34
C SER A 196 10.17 -9.35 1.85
N PRO A 197 9.87 -9.41 3.17
CA PRO A 197 9.00 -10.45 3.75
C PRO A 197 7.63 -10.54 3.08
N GLY A 198 7.11 -9.40 2.59
CA GLY A 198 5.84 -9.33 1.87
C GLY A 198 5.80 -10.06 0.52
N LYS A 199 6.94 -10.48 -0.07
CA LYS A 199 6.94 -11.34 -1.26
C LYS A 199 6.64 -12.80 -0.95
N LEU A 200 6.81 -13.24 0.30
CA LEU A 200 6.51 -14.62 0.72
C LEU A 200 5.00 -14.86 0.88
N HIS A 201 4.21 -13.82 1.21
CA HIS A 201 2.76 -13.93 1.38
C HIS A 201 1.94 -14.02 0.07
N ASN A 202 2.53 -13.65 -1.07
CA ASN A 202 1.86 -13.76 -2.38
C ASN A 202 1.79 -15.19 -2.92
N ILE A 203 2.38 -16.17 -2.22
CA ILE A 203 2.28 -17.59 -2.60
C ILE A 203 1.15 -18.30 -1.83
N GLN A 204 0.67 -17.74 -0.70
CA GLN A 204 -0.35 -18.36 0.15
C GLN A 204 -1.76 -17.75 0.05
N THR A 205 -1.94 -16.64 -0.67
CA THR A 205 -3.25 -15.98 -0.82
C THR A 205 -4.07 -16.44 -2.03
N ASN A 206 -3.67 -17.52 -2.71
CA ASN A 206 -4.49 -18.21 -3.73
C ASN A 206 -5.45 -19.26 -3.12
N LEU A 207 -5.74 -19.19 -1.83
CA LEU A 207 -6.78 -19.96 -1.18
C LEU A 207 -7.65 -19.00 -0.39
N PHE A 208 -8.63 -18.40 -1.09
CA PHE A 208 -10.02 -18.07 -0.71
C PHE A 208 -10.55 -16.99 -1.66
#